data_AF-A0A9W6KZG5-F1
#
_entry.id   AF-A0A9W6KZG5-F1
#
_cell.length_a   1.000
_cell.length_b   1.000
_cell.length_c   1.000
_cell.angle_alpha   90.00
_cell.angle_beta   90.00
_cell.angle_gamma   90.00
#
_symmetry.space_group_name_H-M   'P 1'
#
loop_
_entity.id
_entity.type
_entity.pdbx_description
1 polymer ?
#
loop_
_entity_poly.entity_id
_entity_poly.type
_entity_poly.pdbx_seq_one_letter_code
_entity_poly.pdbx_strand_id
1 'polypeptide(L)'
;MDPELFFPVAEAGPVRDGEVARAKAVCVGCPVRAACLAWALVELPHGVAGGLDERERAELRRGHEVPRPEASRPMVVVPVGARELSSRNRGEVIAAGRRALEAGVPRPRVAVEFGVSRRTVDRWAADVRCGGVR
;
A
#
# COMPACT_ATOMS: atom_id res chain seq x y z
N MET A 1 6.62 24.76 9.33
CA MET A 1 6.99 24.69 7.91
C MET A 1 5.69 24.72 7.14
N ASP A 2 5.54 25.59 6.14
CA ASP A 2 4.29 25.77 5.39
C ASP A 2 4.17 24.69 4.29
N PRO A 3 3.11 23.87 4.26
CA PRO A 3 2.89 22.88 3.21
C PRO A 3 2.77 23.47 1.80
N GLU A 4 2.21 24.67 1.66
CA GLU A 4 1.95 25.29 0.35
C GLU A 4 3.25 25.63 -0.40
N LEU A 5 4.35 25.80 0.33
CA LEU A 5 5.67 26.04 -0.24
C LEU A 5 6.11 24.95 -1.22
N PHE A 6 5.64 23.71 -1.04
CA PHE A 6 6.01 22.57 -1.88
C PHE A 6 5.16 22.44 -3.15
N PHE A 7 4.17 23.30 -3.34
CA PHE A 7 3.28 23.28 -4.50
C PHE A 7 3.34 24.64 -5.22
N PRO A 8 4.36 24.85 -6.10
CA PRO A 8 4.47 26.08 -6.89
C PRO A 8 3.17 26.41 -7.61
N VAL A 9 2.72 27.66 -7.49
CA VAL A 9 1.47 28.14 -8.10
C VAL A 9 1.72 28.57 -9.54
N ALA A 10 2.93 29.07 -9.83
CA ALA A 10 3.29 29.41 -11.19
C ALA A 10 3.52 28.16 -12.05
N GLU A 11 2.88 28.12 -13.22
CA GLU A 11 2.99 27.00 -14.17
C GLU A 11 4.34 26.96 -14.90
N ALA A 12 4.96 28.11 -15.16
CA ALA A 12 6.23 28.20 -15.88
C ALA A 12 6.97 29.52 -15.64
N GLY A 13 8.22 29.55 -16.10
CA GLY A 13 9.05 30.74 -16.12
C GLY A 13 9.69 31.09 -14.77
N PRO A 14 10.32 32.27 -14.66
CA PRO A 14 11.19 32.62 -13.54
C PRO A 14 10.50 32.61 -12.17
N VAL A 15 9.19 32.88 -12.13
CA VAL A 15 8.40 32.85 -10.90
C VAL A 15 8.31 31.42 -10.36
N ARG A 16 8.01 30.46 -11.23
CA ARG A 16 7.99 29.04 -10.88
C ARG A 16 9.38 28.58 -10.44
N ASP A 17 10.42 28.96 -11.18
CA ASP A 17 11.78 28.55 -10.85
C ASP A 17 12.19 29.03 -9.45
N GLY A 18 11.79 30.25 -9.07
CA GLY A 18 11.99 30.79 -7.74
C GLY A 18 11.17 30.10 -6.64
N GLU A 19 9.94 29.66 -6.92
CA GLU A 19 9.12 28.85 -6.00
C GLU A 19 9.74 27.46 -5.78
N VAL A 20 10.10 26.78 -6.87
CA VAL A 20 10.76 25.47 -6.83
C VAL A 20 12.08 25.54 -6.07
N ALA A 21 12.91 26.56 -6.32
CA ALA A 21 14.18 26.74 -5.62
C ALA A 21 14.01 26.91 -4.11
N ARG A 22 13.01 27.69 -3.67
CA ARG A 22 12.69 27.86 -2.25
C ARG A 22 12.27 26.54 -1.60
N ALA A 23 11.41 25.76 -2.26
CA ALA A 23 11.00 24.45 -1.76
C ALA A 23 12.18 23.47 -1.67
N LYS A 24 13.02 23.41 -2.72
CA LYS A 24 14.21 22.54 -2.76
C LYS A 24 15.23 22.89 -1.68
N ALA A 25 15.39 24.16 -1.34
CA ALA A 25 16.28 24.60 -0.26
C ALA A 25 15.94 23.93 1.09
N VAL A 26 14.64 23.72 1.37
CA VAL A 26 14.20 22.99 2.56
C VAL A 26 14.64 21.52 2.53
N CYS A 27 14.67 20.90 1.36
CA CYS A 27 15.04 19.50 1.22
C CYS A 27 16.53 19.24 1.51
N VAL A 28 17.43 20.22 1.36
CA VAL A 28 18.89 20.05 1.50
C VAL A 28 19.28 19.50 2.88
N GLY A 29 18.65 19.99 3.95
CA GLY A 29 18.90 19.55 5.33
C GLY A 29 17.93 18.48 5.84
N CYS A 30 17.03 17.95 5.00
CA CYS A 30 15.97 17.06 5.45
C CYS A 30 16.48 15.63 5.69
N PRO A 31 16.41 15.08 6.92
CA PRO A 31 16.97 13.75 7.23
C PRO A 31 16.25 12.61 6.52
N VAL A 32 15.01 12.82 6.06
CA VAL A 32 14.20 11.82 5.36
C VAL A 32 14.12 12.05 3.85
N ARG A 33 14.98 12.93 3.28
CA ARG A 33 14.94 13.30 1.86
C ARG A 33 14.90 12.10 0.92
N ALA A 34 15.74 11.08 1.17
CA ALA A 34 15.81 9.89 0.34
C ALA A 34 14.52 9.04 0.40
N ALA A 35 13.98 8.81 1.60
CA ALA A 35 12.73 8.06 1.78
C ALA A 35 11.53 8.82 1.19
N CYS A 36 11.49 10.15 1.36
CA CYS A 36 10.49 11.03 0.77
C CYS A 36 10.52 10.97 -0.76
N LEU A 37 11.71 11.01 -1.37
CA LEU A 37 11.86 10.87 -2.82
C LEU A 37 11.34 9.51 -3.31
N ALA A 38 11.73 8.42 -2.64
CA ALA A 38 11.31 7.07 -3.03
C ALA A 38 9.77 6.93 -3.01
N TRP A 39 9.12 7.46 -1.98
CA TRP A 39 7.66 7.52 -1.92
C TRP A 39 7.07 8.41 -3.02
N ALA A 40 7.61 9.61 -3.22
CA ALA A 40 7.10 10.59 -4.19
C ALA A 40 7.24 10.14 -5.66
N LEU A 41 8.20 9.27 -5.97
CA LEU A 41 8.32 8.67 -7.30
C LEU A 41 7.14 7.75 -7.63
N VAL A 42 6.47 7.18 -6.63
CA VAL A 42 5.36 6.24 -6.79
C VAL A 42 4.01 6.92 -6.58
N GLU A 43 3.88 7.74 -5.53
CA GLU A 43 2.58 8.20 -5.03
C GLU A 43 2.30 9.69 -5.29
N LEU A 44 3.33 10.53 -5.52
CA LEU A 44 3.14 11.98 -5.59
C LEU A 44 3.27 12.53 -7.03
N PRO A 45 2.15 12.90 -7.67
CA PRO A 45 2.16 13.38 -9.06
C PRO A 45 2.73 14.80 -9.20
N HIS A 46 2.43 15.70 -8.26
CA HIS A 46 2.71 17.13 -8.38
C HIS A 46 3.58 17.69 -7.26
N GLY A 47 4.15 18.87 -7.47
CA GLY A 47 4.92 19.62 -6.47
C GLY A 47 6.34 19.12 -6.25
N VAL A 48 7.03 19.70 -5.26
CA VAL A 48 8.42 19.43 -4.89
C VAL A 48 8.49 18.42 -3.75
N ALA A 49 9.21 17.32 -3.95
CA ALA A 49 9.42 16.30 -2.94
C ALA A 49 10.81 15.66 -3.11
N GLY A 50 11.46 15.33 -1.99
CA GLY A 50 12.78 14.70 -2.04
C GLY A 50 13.88 15.55 -2.68
N GLY A 51 13.66 16.86 -2.82
CA GLY A 51 14.56 17.79 -3.51
C GLY A 51 14.40 17.84 -5.03
N LEU A 52 13.33 17.25 -5.57
CA LEU A 52 13.00 17.25 -7.00
C LEU A 52 11.59 17.77 -7.22
N ASP A 53 11.37 18.51 -8.31
CA ASP A 53 10.04 18.87 -8.78
C ASP A 53 9.39 17.72 -9.58
N GLU A 54 8.13 17.91 -9.94
CA GLU A 54 7.35 16.91 -10.68
C GLU A 54 7.94 16.57 -12.06
N ARG A 55 8.61 17.53 -12.72
CA ARG A 55 9.19 17.35 -14.07
C ARG A 55 10.44 16.51 -13.97
N GLU A 56 11.33 16.82 -13.03
CA GLU A 56 12.54 16.04 -12.76
C GLU A 56 12.17 14.63 -12.28
N ARG A 57 11.15 14.48 -11.42
CA ARG A 57 10.65 13.15 -11.04
C ARG A 57 10.08 12.39 -12.24
N ALA A 58 9.41 13.07 -13.18
CA ALA A 58 8.92 12.42 -14.40
C ALA A 58 10.06 11.96 -15.32
N GLU A 59 11.16 12.70 -15.40
CA GLU A 59 12.37 12.27 -16.14
C GLU A 59 13.01 11.03 -15.50
N LEU A 60 13.13 11.01 -14.16
CA LEU A 60 13.63 9.84 -13.43
C LEU A 60 12.76 8.60 -13.66
N ARG A 61 11.43 8.75 -13.71
CA ARG A 61 10.50 7.65 -14.02
C ARG A 61 10.65 7.08 -15.43
N ARG A 62 11.15 7.86 -16.39
CA ARG A 62 11.34 7.43 -17.78
C ARG A 62 12.69 6.74 -18.00
N GLY A 63 13.72 7.18 -17.29
CA GLY A 63 15.09 6.66 -17.43
C GLY A 63 15.41 5.42 -16.59
N HIS A 64 14.59 5.12 -15.58
CA HIS A 64 14.75 3.95 -14.73
C HIS A 64 13.45 3.16 -14.68
N GLU A 65 13.53 1.83 -14.74
CA GLU A 65 12.50 0.96 -14.16
C GLU A 65 12.46 1.32 -12.68
N VAL A 66 11.57 2.25 -12.33
CA VAL A 66 11.33 2.63 -10.94
C VAL A 66 11.04 1.31 -10.25
N PRO A 67 11.88 0.86 -9.31
CA PRO A 67 11.58 -0.34 -8.56
C PRO A 67 10.23 -0.05 -7.93
N ARG A 68 9.21 -0.77 -8.40
CA ARG A 68 7.92 -0.85 -7.70
C ARG A 68 8.29 -1.06 -6.23
N PRO A 69 7.69 -0.35 -5.27
CA PRO A 69 8.08 -0.44 -3.87
C PRO A 69 7.69 -1.84 -3.34
N GLU A 70 8.49 -2.83 -3.68
CA GLU A 70 8.48 -4.18 -3.12
C GLU A 70 9.19 -4.18 -1.76
N ALA A 71 9.94 -3.13 -1.42
CA ALA A 71 10.65 -2.99 -0.16
C ALA A 71 9.76 -2.83 1.10
N SER A 72 8.43 -2.78 0.95
CA SER A 72 7.48 -2.77 2.08
C SER A 72 6.54 -3.98 2.11
N ARG A 73 6.67 -4.94 1.19
CA ARG A 73 5.91 -6.19 1.25
C ARG A 73 6.75 -7.20 2.02
N PRO A 74 6.39 -7.62 3.25
CA PRO A 74 7.10 -8.70 3.90
C PRO A 74 6.99 -9.95 3.03
N MET A 75 8.11 -10.58 2.71
CA MET A 75 8.13 -11.91 2.12
C MET A 75 7.56 -12.87 3.16
N VAL A 76 6.25 -13.15 3.06
CA VAL A 76 5.63 -14.16 3.92
C VAL A 76 5.99 -15.52 3.33
N VAL A 77 6.76 -16.31 4.08
CA VAL A 77 6.99 -17.72 3.76
C VAL A 77 5.66 -18.45 3.90
N VAL A 78 5.08 -18.86 2.77
CA VAL A 78 3.88 -19.68 2.75
C VAL A 78 4.32 -21.14 2.87
N PRO A 79 3.84 -21.91 3.87
CA PRO A 79 4.21 -23.32 4.02
C PRO A 79 3.73 -24.14 2.81
N VAL A 80 4.51 -25.17 2.47
CA VAL A 80 4.39 -25.99 1.23
C VAL A 80 3.00 -26.66 1.05
N GLY A 81 2.16 -26.73 2.10
CA GLY A 81 0.77 -27.23 2.04
C GLY A 81 -0.31 -26.21 1.62
N ALA A 82 0.02 -24.92 1.44
CA ALA A 82 -0.98 -23.94 0.99
C ALA A 82 -1.43 -24.15 -0.47
N ARG A 83 -0.65 -24.89 -1.27
CA ARG A 83 -1.04 -25.28 -2.63
C ARG A 83 -2.22 -26.26 -2.65
N GLU A 84 -2.42 -27.06 -1.61
CA GLU A 84 -3.59 -27.96 -1.49
C GLU A 84 -4.88 -27.21 -1.09
N LEU A 85 -4.76 -25.99 -0.54
CA LEU A 85 -5.88 -25.05 -0.40
C LEU A 85 -6.15 -24.25 -1.69
N SER A 86 -5.12 -24.05 -2.52
CA SER A 86 -5.22 -23.35 -3.82
C SER A 86 -6.00 -24.14 -4.88
N SER A 87 -6.22 -25.46 -4.70
CA SER A 87 -7.05 -26.26 -5.59
C SER A 87 -8.51 -26.38 -5.15
N ARG A 88 -8.87 -25.85 -3.96
CA ARG A 88 -10.24 -25.90 -3.44
C ARG A 88 -11.07 -24.82 -4.10
N ASN A 89 -12.28 -25.18 -4.54
CA ASN A 89 -13.23 -24.21 -5.07
C ASN A 89 -13.48 -23.13 -4.00
N ARG A 90 -13.61 -21.86 -4.39
CA ARG A 90 -13.94 -20.73 -3.50
C ARG A 90 -15.10 -21.05 -2.56
N GLY A 91 -16.09 -21.81 -3.02
CA GLY A 91 -17.21 -22.30 -2.20
C GLY A 91 -16.79 -23.25 -1.07
N GLU A 92 -15.85 -24.16 -1.32
CA GLU A 92 -15.34 -25.10 -0.31
C GLU A 92 -14.54 -24.40 0.78
N VAL A 93 -13.74 -23.39 0.41
CA VAL A 93 -12.99 -22.56 1.35
C VAL A 93 -13.94 -21.79 2.28
N ILE A 94 -15.01 -21.22 1.73
CA ILE A 94 -16.05 -20.53 2.52
C ILE A 94 -16.75 -21.51 3.46
N ALA A 95 -17.14 -22.69 2.98
CA ALA A 95 -17.83 -23.69 3.78
C ALA A 95 -16.94 -24.24 4.91
N ALA A 96 -15.67 -24.54 4.63
CA ALA A 96 -14.71 -25.01 5.63
C ALA A 96 -14.39 -23.93 6.68
N GLY A 97 -14.20 -22.68 6.25
CA GLY A 97 -13.98 -21.55 7.16
C GLY A 97 -15.16 -21.30 8.10
N ARG A 98 -16.40 -21.43 7.60
CA ARG A 98 -17.61 -21.33 8.44
C ARG A 98 -17.71 -22.44 9.46
N ARG A 99 -17.47 -23.71 9.07
CA ARG A 99 -17.44 -24.84 10.01
C ARG A 99 -16.40 -24.67 11.11
N ALA A 100 -15.23 -24.12 10.79
CA ALA A 100 -14.20 -23.83 11.80
C ALA A 100 -14.68 -22.78 12.82
N LEU A 101 -15.41 -21.76 12.37
CA LEU A 101 -15.99 -20.74 13.25
C LEU A 101 -17.10 -21.33 14.14
N GLU A 102 -17.96 -22.19 13.59
CA GLU A 102 -19.00 -22.93 14.34
C GLU A 102 -18.40 -23.86 15.40
N ALA A 103 -17.25 -24.48 15.10
CA ALA A 103 -16.47 -25.29 16.04
C ALA A 103 -15.72 -24.46 17.10
N GLY A 104 -15.89 -23.13 17.13
CA GLY A 104 -15.29 -22.25 18.12
C GLY A 104 -13.83 -21.86 17.86
N VAL A 105 -13.29 -22.13 16.67
CA VAL A 105 -11.92 -21.74 16.32
C VAL A 105 -11.82 -20.20 16.29
N PRO A 106 -10.82 -19.60 16.98
CA PRO A 106 -10.67 -18.14 16.99
C PRO A 106 -10.49 -17.56 15.59
N ARG A 107 -11.21 -16.46 15.29
CA ARG A 107 -11.18 -15.79 13.98
C ARG A 107 -9.76 -15.48 13.44
N PRO A 108 -8.78 -15.06 14.26
CA PRO A 108 -7.41 -14.86 13.78
C PRO A 108 -6.76 -16.13 13.24
N ARG A 109 -7.07 -17.29 13.84
CA ARG A 109 -6.53 -18.59 13.44
C ARG A 109 -7.16 -19.06 12.13
N VAL A 110 -8.47 -18.87 11.96
CA VAL A 110 -9.17 -19.13 10.69
C VAL A 110 -8.61 -18.28 9.54
N ALA A 111 -8.29 -17.00 9.80
CA ALA A 111 -7.70 -16.15 8.76
C ALA A 111 -6.35 -16.67 8.25
N VAL A 112 -5.47 -17.12 9.15
CA VAL A 112 -4.16 -17.66 8.82
C VAL A 112 -4.27 -19.01 8.11
N GLU A 113 -5.08 -19.92 8.66
CA GLU A 113 -5.21 -21.30 8.16
C GLU A 113 -5.78 -21.37 6.74
N PHE A 114 -6.74 -20.49 6.42
CA PHE A 114 -7.39 -20.45 5.11
C PHE A 114 -6.79 -19.40 4.17
N GLY A 115 -5.73 -18.68 4.58
CA GLY A 115 -5.07 -17.68 3.73
C GLY A 115 -5.97 -16.51 3.32
N VAL A 116 -6.92 -16.11 4.16
CA VAL A 116 -7.88 -15.02 3.89
C VAL A 116 -7.74 -13.87 4.88
N SER A 117 -8.26 -12.69 4.50
CA SER A 117 -8.23 -11.51 5.38
C SER A 117 -9.13 -11.68 6.62
N ARG A 118 -8.79 -11.01 7.74
CA ARG A 118 -9.66 -10.96 8.93
C ARG A 118 -11.07 -10.45 8.61
N ARG A 119 -11.19 -9.45 7.72
CA ARG A 119 -12.50 -8.93 7.26
C ARG A 119 -13.35 -10.01 6.56
N THR A 120 -12.71 -10.91 5.82
CA THR A 120 -13.39 -12.05 5.18
C THR A 120 -13.95 -13.00 6.24
N VAL A 121 -13.16 -13.31 7.28
CA VAL A 121 -13.58 -14.16 8.39
C VAL A 121 -14.70 -13.53 9.23
N ASP A 122 -14.64 -12.22 9.48
CA ASP A 122 -15.70 -11.51 10.21
C ASP A 122 -17.05 -11.57 9.48
N ARG A 123 -17.04 -11.50 8.15
CA ARG A 123 -18.23 -11.69 7.30
C ARG A 123 -18.79 -13.10 7.46
N TRP A 124 -17.95 -14.13 7.34
CA TRP A 124 -18.37 -15.52 7.54
C TRP A 124 -18.95 -15.75 8.94
N ALA A 125 -18.34 -15.15 9.97
CA ALA A 125 -18.84 -15.25 11.33
C ALA A 125 -20.20 -14.58 11.50
N ALA A 126 -20.47 -13.48 10.80
CA ALA A 126 -21.80 -12.87 10.76
C ALA A 126 -22.82 -13.79 10.10
N ASP A 127 -22.46 -14.41 8.97
CA ASP A 127 -23.33 -15.35 8.27
C ASP A 127 -23.66 -16.59 9.12
N VAL A 128 -22.68 -17.13 9.84
CA VAL A 128 -22.86 -18.26 10.77
C VAL A 128 -23.82 -17.89 11.90
N ARG A 129 -23.67 -16.68 12.48
CA ARG A 129 -24.58 -16.19 13.53
C ARG A 129 -26.01 -15.98 13.02
N CYS A 130 -26.17 -15.59 11.76
CA CYS A 130 -27.49 -15.42 11.12
C CYS A 130 -28.07 -16.72 10.55
N GLY A 131 -27.26 -17.78 10.40
CA GLY A 131 -27.63 -19.05 9.76
C GLY A 131 -28.58 -19.96 10.54
N GLY A 132 -29.00 -19.56 11.75
CA GLY A 132 -30.06 -20.22 12.52
C GLY A 132 -31.46 -19.63 12.31
N VAL A 133 -31.62 -18.66 11.40
CA VAL A 133 -32.92 -18.09 11.01
C VAL A 133 -33.09 -18.23 9.50
N ARG A 134 -33.50 -19.42 9.06
CA ARG A 134 -34.30 -19.64 7.86
C ARG A 134 -35.09 -20.93 8.03
#